data_AF-A0A8D2KIG2-F1
#
_entry.id   AF-A0A8D2KIG2-F1
#
_cell.length_a   1.000
_cell.length_b   1.000
_cell.length_c   1.000
_cell.angle_alpha   90.00
_cell.angle_beta   90.00
_cell.angle_gamma   90.00
#
_symmetry.space_group_name_H-M   'P 1'
#
loop_
_entity.id
_entity.type
_entity.pdbx_description
1 polymer ?
#
loop_
_entity_poly.entity_id
_entity_poly.type
_entity_poly.pdbx_seq_one_letter_code
_entity_poly.pdbx_strand_id
1 'polypeptide(L)'
;MAFPHLQQPSFLLASLKADSINKPFAQRCQDLVKVIEDFPAKVFVEMWLHHYSLEMYQKMQSPHAKESFTPTEEHVLVVRLLLKHLHAFANSLKPEQASPSTHSHATSPLEEFKRAAVPRFVQQKLYLFLQHCFGHWPLDASFRAVLEMWLSYLQPWRYAPEKQAQSSDSQPRCVSEKWAPFVQENLLMYTKLFVGFLNRALRTDLVSPKNALMVFRVAKVFAQPNLAEMIQKGEQLFLEPELVIPHRQHRLFTAPTVTGSFLSPWPPAVTDASFKVKSHVYGLEGQDCKYTPMFGPEVRTLVLRLAQLITQAKQTAKSISDQCVENPAGHSFLSWLGFSPTDPNGLYPANDLDEMGQDSVRKTDEYLEKALEYLRQIFRLSEAQLAQLTFALGTTQDENGKKQLPDCIVGDDGLILTPLGRYQIINGLRRFEIEYQGDSELQPIRSYEIPSLVRALFRLSSTINRRFAGQMVALCSRDDFLGSFCRYHLTEPVLANRHLLSPVGRRQVANHARGPRLSLRFLGSYRTLLSLLLVFFVASLFCIGPLPCSLLLVLGYLLYAMAMTLLTERGKLHQL
;
A
#
# COMPACT_ATOMS: atom_id res chain seq x y z
N MET A 1 -7.64 -44.80 -41.35
CA MET A 1 -7.91 -43.45 -40.83
C MET A 1 -6.76 -43.07 -39.91
N ALA A 2 -5.96 -42.10 -40.32
CA ALA A 2 -4.74 -41.70 -39.62
C ALA A 2 -5.11 -40.98 -38.31
N PHE A 3 -4.50 -41.38 -37.20
CA PHE A 3 -4.51 -40.61 -35.96
C PHE A 3 -3.82 -39.26 -36.20
N PRO A 4 -4.39 -38.12 -35.77
CA PRO A 4 -3.67 -36.86 -35.83
C PRO A 4 -2.44 -36.96 -34.91
N HIS A 5 -1.27 -36.67 -35.48
CA HIS A 5 0.01 -36.68 -34.80
C HIS A 5 -0.03 -35.65 -33.65
N LEU A 6 -0.14 -36.12 -32.40
CA LEU A 6 -0.02 -35.27 -31.22
C LEU A 6 1.36 -34.62 -31.21
N GLN A 7 1.38 -33.29 -31.36
CA GLN A 7 2.59 -32.48 -31.31
C GLN A 7 3.24 -32.64 -29.92
N GLN A 8 4.52 -32.99 -29.87
CA GLN A 8 5.21 -33.25 -28.60
C GLN A 8 5.22 -32.00 -27.70
N PRO A 9 5.05 -32.15 -26.37
CA PRO A 9 4.98 -31.03 -25.40
C PRO A 9 6.25 -30.15 -25.37
N SER A 10 7.39 -30.65 -25.86
CA SER A 10 8.63 -29.89 -26.02
C SER A 10 8.55 -28.80 -27.10
N PHE A 11 7.74 -28.99 -28.15
CA PHE A 11 7.63 -28.06 -29.27
C PHE A 11 6.85 -26.78 -28.91
N LEU A 12 5.73 -26.94 -28.20
CA LEU A 12 4.93 -25.80 -27.70
C LEU A 12 5.72 -24.93 -26.71
N LEU A 13 6.53 -25.55 -25.85
CA LEU A 13 7.42 -24.84 -24.93
C LEU A 13 8.53 -24.09 -25.68
N ALA A 14 9.12 -24.70 -26.71
CA ALA A 14 10.11 -24.05 -27.57
C ALA A 14 9.50 -22.86 -28.32
N SER A 15 8.26 -22.98 -28.80
CA SER A 15 7.52 -21.87 -29.43
C SER A 15 7.19 -20.74 -28.44
N LEU A 16 6.70 -21.04 -27.24
CA LEU A 16 6.42 -20.01 -26.22
C LEU A 16 7.69 -19.31 -25.71
N LYS A 17 8.81 -20.04 -25.61
CA LYS A 17 10.12 -19.50 -25.22
C LYS A 17 10.75 -18.67 -26.35
N ALA A 18 10.61 -19.10 -27.61
CA ALA A 18 11.01 -18.31 -28.77
C ALA A 18 10.15 -17.04 -28.92
N ASP A 19 8.85 -17.13 -28.63
CA ASP A 19 7.91 -16.01 -28.67
C ASP A 19 8.12 -15.00 -27.52
N SER A 20 8.77 -15.40 -26.43
CA SER A 20 9.07 -14.52 -25.28
C SER A 20 10.01 -13.36 -25.62
N ILE A 21 10.80 -13.50 -26.69
CA ILE A 21 11.77 -12.50 -27.15
C ILE A 21 11.13 -11.53 -28.16
N ASN A 22 10.08 -11.96 -28.87
CA ASN A 22 9.57 -11.25 -30.06
C ASN A 22 8.12 -10.75 -29.94
N LYS A 23 7.34 -11.18 -28.93
CA LYS A 23 5.92 -10.80 -28.80
C LYS A 23 5.60 -10.09 -27.48
N PRO A 24 4.80 -9.00 -27.50
CA PRO A 24 4.31 -8.36 -26.27
C PRO A 24 3.45 -9.32 -25.42
N PHE A 25 3.52 -9.17 -24.10
CA PHE A 25 2.89 -10.08 -23.12
C PHE A 25 1.37 -10.27 -23.33
N ALA A 26 0.67 -9.20 -23.73
CA ALA A 26 -0.77 -9.24 -24.02
C ALA A 26 -1.11 -10.20 -25.17
N GLN A 27 -0.29 -10.22 -26.21
CA GLN A 27 -0.49 -11.08 -27.37
C GLN A 27 -0.14 -12.54 -27.04
N ARG A 28 0.89 -12.76 -26.21
CA ARG A 28 1.19 -14.08 -25.65
C ARG A 28 0.04 -14.62 -24.79
N CYS A 29 -0.63 -13.76 -24.01
CA CYS A 29 -1.83 -14.13 -23.26
C CYS A 29 -3.01 -14.51 -24.17
N GLN A 30 -3.22 -13.79 -25.28
CA GLN A 30 -4.28 -14.11 -26.25
C GLN A 30 -4.00 -15.41 -27.01
N ASP A 31 -2.76 -15.63 -27.45
CA ASP A 31 -2.33 -16.87 -28.09
C ASP A 31 -2.49 -18.04 -27.11
N LEU A 32 -2.13 -17.84 -25.84
CA LEU A 32 -2.34 -18.83 -24.78
C LEU A 32 -3.82 -19.15 -24.56
N VAL A 33 -4.69 -18.14 -24.57
CA VAL A 33 -6.16 -18.34 -24.46
C VAL A 33 -6.68 -19.18 -25.62
N LYS A 34 -6.25 -18.90 -26.86
CA LYS A 34 -6.62 -19.70 -28.05
C LYS A 34 -6.13 -21.14 -27.96
N VAL A 35 -4.87 -21.34 -27.56
CA VAL A 35 -4.31 -22.70 -27.39
C VAL A 35 -5.02 -23.47 -26.28
N ILE A 36 -5.45 -22.80 -25.20
CA ILE A 36 -6.26 -23.39 -24.11
C ILE A 36 -7.65 -23.79 -24.61
N GLU A 37 -8.24 -23.04 -25.55
CA GLU A 37 -9.51 -23.38 -26.21
C GLU A 37 -9.37 -24.58 -27.15
N ASP A 38 -8.25 -24.69 -27.86
CA ASP A 38 -8.01 -25.73 -28.89
C ASP A 38 -7.51 -27.08 -28.31
N PHE A 39 -6.77 -27.09 -27.21
CA PHE A 39 -6.22 -28.31 -26.61
C PHE A 39 -6.83 -28.57 -25.23
N PRO A 40 -7.68 -29.60 -25.07
CA PRO A 40 -8.47 -29.80 -23.86
C PRO A 40 -7.56 -30.14 -22.68
N ALA A 41 -7.26 -29.12 -21.87
CA ALA A 41 -6.76 -29.02 -20.49
C ALA A 41 -5.80 -30.10 -19.92
N LYS A 42 -5.89 -31.37 -20.31
CA LYS A 42 -5.01 -32.48 -19.92
C LYS A 42 -3.56 -32.25 -20.35
N VAL A 43 -3.32 -31.87 -21.60
CA VAL A 43 -1.96 -31.54 -22.09
C VAL A 43 -1.43 -30.29 -21.39
N PHE A 44 -2.27 -29.30 -21.09
CA PHE A 44 -1.82 -28.07 -20.43
C PHE A 44 -1.53 -28.26 -18.94
N VAL A 45 -2.36 -29.03 -18.25
CA VAL A 45 -2.14 -29.43 -16.86
C VAL A 45 -0.90 -30.32 -16.76
N GLU A 46 -0.73 -31.30 -17.65
CA GLU A 46 0.49 -32.12 -17.68
C GLU A 46 1.73 -31.33 -18.15
N MET A 47 1.63 -30.38 -19.08
CA MET A 47 2.79 -29.64 -19.57
C MET A 47 3.24 -28.53 -18.61
N TRP A 48 2.31 -27.74 -18.06
CA TRP A 48 2.61 -26.64 -17.15
C TRP A 48 2.73 -27.08 -15.69
N LEU A 49 1.80 -27.90 -15.18
CA LEU A 49 1.88 -28.39 -13.80
C LEU A 49 2.78 -29.62 -13.68
N HIS A 50 3.14 -30.38 -14.71
CA HIS A 50 4.09 -31.49 -14.51
C HIS A 50 5.54 -31.05 -14.70
N HIS A 51 5.86 -30.24 -15.72
CA HIS A 51 7.25 -29.86 -15.99
C HIS A 51 7.77 -28.76 -15.04
N TYR A 52 7.02 -27.68 -14.81
CA TYR A 52 7.43 -26.64 -13.87
C TYR A 52 7.12 -27.03 -12.43
N SER A 53 5.97 -27.64 -12.15
CA SER A 53 5.65 -27.97 -10.76
C SER A 53 6.40 -29.19 -10.22
N LEU A 54 6.85 -30.19 -11.00
CA LEU A 54 7.57 -31.32 -10.38
C LEU A 54 8.95 -30.89 -9.88
N GLU A 55 9.73 -30.17 -10.70
CA GLU A 55 11.00 -29.58 -10.25
C GLU A 55 10.79 -28.53 -9.16
N MET A 56 9.75 -27.68 -9.27
CA MET A 56 9.43 -26.66 -8.27
C MET A 56 8.94 -27.26 -6.95
N TYR A 57 8.13 -28.31 -6.99
CA TYR A 57 7.62 -29.06 -5.83
C TYR A 57 8.77 -29.81 -5.15
N GLN A 58 9.66 -30.45 -5.93
CA GLN A 58 10.88 -31.06 -5.41
C GLN A 58 11.83 -30.02 -4.79
N LYS A 59 12.00 -28.84 -5.40
CA LYS A 59 12.80 -27.73 -4.84
C LYS A 59 12.16 -27.11 -3.60
N MET A 60 10.84 -26.98 -3.53
CA MET A 60 10.11 -26.47 -2.34
C MET A 60 10.11 -27.47 -1.17
N GLN A 61 10.14 -28.77 -1.45
CA GLN A 61 10.27 -29.83 -0.44
C GLN A 61 11.71 -30.02 0.07
N SER A 62 12.72 -29.66 -0.72
CA SER A 62 14.13 -29.77 -0.33
C SER A 62 14.56 -28.62 0.61
N PRO A 63 15.12 -28.92 1.80
CA PRO A 63 15.57 -27.88 2.74
C PRO A 63 16.72 -27.01 2.20
N HIS A 64 17.50 -27.50 1.23
CA HIS A 64 18.65 -26.80 0.66
C HIS A 64 18.32 -25.93 -0.58
N ALA A 65 17.11 -26.07 -1.17
CA ALA A 65 16.73 -25.36 -2.41
C ALA A 65 15.72 -24.22 -2.19
N LYS A 66 15.20 -24.04 -0.96
CA LYS A 66 14.24 -23.00 -0.60
C LYS A 66 14.70 -21.56 -0.93
N GLU A 67 16.00 -21.30 -0.97
CA GLU A 67 16.54 -19.96 -1.21
C GLU A 67 16.55 -19.54 -2.70
N SER A 68 16.37 -20.48 -3.64
CA SER A 68 16.62 -20.21 -5.07
C SER A 68 15.39 -19.88 -5.93
N PHE A 69 14.16 -20.04 -5.41
CA PHE A 69 12.95 -19.85 -6.21
C PHE A 69 12.14 -18.63 -5.79
N THR A 70 12.23 -17.57 -6.59
CA THR A 70 11.38 -16.36 -6.50
C THR A 70 10.47 -16.28 -7.73
N PRO A 71 9.18 -16.66 -7.61
CA PRO A 71 8.25 -16.55 -8.73
C PRO A 71 8.10 -15.09 -9.17
N THR A 72 8.06 -14.84 -10.49
CA THR A 72 7.85 -13.49 -11.03
C THR A 72 6.37 -13.11 -11.06
N GLU A 73 6.07 -11.82 -11.11
CA GLU A 73 4.68 -11.33 -11.24
C GLU A 73 4.01 -11.87 -12.51
N GLU A 74 4.73 -11.92 -13.63
CA GLU A 74 4.23 -12.49 -14.89
C GLU A 74 3.82 -13.96 -14.73
N HIS A 75 4.65 -14.75 -14.04
CA HIS A 75 4.37 -16.16 -13.77
C HIS A 75 3.06 -16.30 -12.98
N VAL A 76 2.88 -15.49 -11.95
CA VAL A 76 1.67 -15.43 -11.13
C VAL A 76 0.44 -15.07 -11.98
N LEU A 77 0.54 -14.10 -12.88
CA LEU A 77 -0.57 -13.69 -13.75
C LEU A 77 -0.98 -14.81 -14.72
N VAL A 78 -0.02 -15.55 -15.29
CA VAL A 78 -0.30 -16.69 -16.18
C VAL A 78 -0.98 -17.83 -15.43
N VAL A 79 -0.48 -18.17 -14.23
CA VAL A 79 -1.12 -19.18 -13.38
C VAL A 79 -2.56 -18.76 -13.04
N ARG A 80 -2.78 -17.49 -12.71
CA ARG A 80 -4.13 -16.96 -12.46
C ARG A 80 -5.05 -17.13 -13.67
N LEU A 81 -4.59 -16.83 -14.89
CA LEU A 81 -5.39 -17.04 -16.10
C LEU A 81 -5.78 -18.51 -16.25
N LEU A 82 -4.83 -19.42 -16.09
CA LEU A 82 -5.09 -20.86 -16.13
C LEU A 82 -6.16 -21.28 -15.11
N LEU A 83 -6.09 -20.79 -13.86
CA LEU A 83 -7.08 -21.11 -12.84
C LEU A 83 -8.49 -20.67 -13.24
N LYS A 84 -8.63 -19.47 -13.83
CA LYS A 84 -9.92 -18.99 -14.34
C LYS A 84 -10.50 -19.92 -15.40
N HIS A 85 -9.66 -20.35 -16.34
CA HIS A 85 -10.07 -21.28 -17.39
C HIS A 85 -10.41 -22.67 -16.82
N LEU A 86 -9.66 -23.18 -15.85
CA LEU A 86 -9.94 -24.46 -15.22
C LEU A 86 -11.25 -24.44 -14.42
N HIS A 87 -11.58 -23.33 -13.74
CA HIS A 87 -12.89 -23.17 -13.11
C HIS A 87 -14.02 -23.12 -14.15
N ALA A 88 -13.87 -22.34 -15.23
CA ALA A 88 -14.85 -22.30 -16.31
C ALA A 88 -15.04 -23.70 -16.96
N PHE A 89 -13.93 -24.41 -17.16
CA PHE A 89 -13.92 -25.77 -17.71
C PHE A 89 -14.64 -26.77 -16.78
N ALA A 90 -14.31 -26.78 -15.49
CA ALA A 90 -14.98 -27.62 -14.50
C ALA A 90 -16.49 -27.31 -14.41
N ASN A 91 -16.87 -26.04 -14.51
CA ASN A 91 -18.26 -25.59 -14.44
C ASN A 91 -19.06 -25.82 -15.72
N SER A 92 -18.41 -26.16 -16.83
CA SER A 92 -19.08 -26.53 -18.09
C SER A 92 -19.69 -27.93 -18.05
N LEU A 93 -19.60 -28.64 -16.93
CA LEU A 93 -20.29 -29.90 -16.68
C LEU A 93 -21.81 -29.67 -16.77
N LYS A 94 -22.46 -30.39 -17.69
CA LYS A 94 -23.93 -30.38 -17.79
C LYS A 94 -24.50 -31.19 -16.63
N PRO A 95 -25.55 -30.71 -15.93
CA PRO A 95 -26.24 -31.54 -14.95
C PRO A 95 -26.82 -32.76 -15.65
N GLU A 96 -26.55 -33.94 -15.11
CA GLU A 96 -27.08 -35.22 -15.58
C GLU A 96 -28.61 -35.13 -15.57
N GLN A 97 -29.24 -35.11 -16.75
CA GLN A 97 -30.69 -35.16 -16.84
C GLN A 97 -31.11 -36.54 -16.40
N ALA A 98 -31.69 -36.63 -15.20
CA ALA A 98 -32.31 -37.84 -14.68
C ALA A 98 -33.48 -38.25 -15.57
N SER A 99 -33.20 -39.03 -16.61
CA SER A 99 -34.18 -39.85 -17.30
C SER A 99 -34.05 -41.27 -16.75
N PRO A 100 -35.12 -41.89 -16.24
CA PRO A 100 -35.07 -43.23 -15.68
C PRO A 100 -35.08 -44.23 -16.83
N SER A 101 -33.92 -44.55 -17.39
CA SER A 101 -33.79 -45.71 -18.27
C SER A 101 -32.64 -46.61 -17.80
N THR A 102 -32.97 -47.89 -17.70
CA THR A 102 -32.28 -48.97 -16.99
C THR A 102 -30.98 -49.44 -17.66
N HIS A 103 -30.25 -48.55 -18.34
CA HIS A 103 -29.00 -48.88 -19.02
C HIS A 103 -27.87 -47.96 -18.53
N SER A 104 -27.14 -48.47 -17.53
CA SER A 104 -25.75 -48.16 -17.16
C SER A 104 -25.12 -46.95 -17.87
N HIS A 105 -25.28 -45.76 -17.28
CA HIS A 105 -24.54 -44.57 -17.67
C HIS A 105 -23.07 -44.72 -17.26
N ALA A 106 -22.21 -45.14 -18.19
CA ALA A 106 -20.78 -44.89 -18.04
C ALA A 106 -20.57 -43.38 -18.20
N THR A 107 -20.18 -42.70 -17.11
CA THR A 107 -19.83 -41.28 -17.14
C THR A 107 -18.76 -41.04 -18.20
N SER A 108 -18.95 -40.05 -19.08
CA SER A 108 -18.00 -39.76 -20.14
C SER A 108 -16.61 -39.47 -19.55
N PRO A 109 -15.50 -40.01 -20.10
CA PRO A 109 -14.14 -39.73 -19.61
C PRO A 109 -13.82 -38.23 -19.51
N LEU A 110 -14.44 -37.41 -20.36
CA LEU A 110 -14.33 -35.95 -20.32
C LEU A 110 -15.02 -35.35 -19.09
N GLU A 111 -16.17 -35.88 -18.67
CA GLU A 111 -16.88 -35.42 -17.48
C GLU A 111 -16.17 -35.83 -16.19
N GLU A 112 -15.60 -37.02 -16.17
CA GLU A 112 -14.71 -37.45 -15.09
C GLU A 112 -13.46 -36.57 -15.01
N PHE A 113 -12.86 -36.24 -16.16
CA PHE A 113 -11.73 -35.33 -16.22
C PHE A 113 -12.08 -33.92 -15.74
N LYS A 114 -13.23 -33.35 -16.15
CA LYS A 114 -13.71 -32.05 -15.66
C LYS A 114 -13.89 -32.03 -14.14
N ARG A 115 -14.39 -33.12 -13.55
CA ARG A 115 -14.55 -33.27 -12.10
C ARG A 115 -13.21 -33.42 -11.37
N ALA A 116 -12.24 -34.09 -11.98
CA ALA A 116 -10.91 -34.33 -11.40
C ALA A 116 -9.90 -33.18 -11.62
N ALA A 117 -10.12 -32.32 -12.63
CA ALA A 117 -9.16 -31.30 -13.09
C ALA A 117 -8.63 -30.43 -11.94
N VAL A 118 -9.52 -29.84 -11.15
CA VAL A 118 -9.14 -28.92 -10.06
C VAL A 118 -8.65 -29.68 -8.81
N PRO A 119 -9.39 -30.67 -8.25
CA PRO A 119 -8.99 -31.32 -7.00
C PRO A 119 -7.70 -32.14 -7.12
N ARG A 120 -7.50 -32.88 -8.24
CA ARG A 120 -6.34 -33.78 -8.37
C ARG A 120 -5.09 -33.11 -8.90
N PHE A 121 -5.23 -32.19 -9.85
CA PHE A 121 -4.06 -31.67 -10.54
C PHE A 121 -3.62 -30.28 -10.09
N VAL A 122 -4.53 -29.48 -9.55
CA VAL A 122 -4.26 -28.07 -9.23
C VAL A 122 -4.13 -27.86 -7.74
N GLN A 123 -5.08 -28.38 -6.95
CA GLN A 123 -5.26 -28.02 -5.54
C GLN A 123 -3.97 -28.05 -4.72
N GLN A 124 -3.32 -29.22 -4.63
CA GLN A 124 -2.13 -29.39 -3.79
C GLN A 124 -0.94 -28.52 -4.25
N LYS A 125 -0.70 -28.45 -5.56
CA LYS A 125 0.39 -27.68 -6.15
C LYS A 125 0.19 -26.18 -5.94
N LEU A 126 -1.04 -25.71 -6.17
CA LEU A 126 -1.42 -24.33 -5.94
C LEU A 126 -1.33 -23.96 -4.45
N TYR A 127 -1.73 -24.87 -3.56
CA TYR A 127 -1.69 -24.64 -2.12
C TYR A 127 -0.28 -24.34 -1.65
N LEU A 128 0.68 -25.20 -1.99
CA LEU A 128 2.08 -25.02 -1.63
C LEU A 128 2.69 -23.78 -2.31
N PHE A 129 2.35 -23.52 -3.57
CA PHE A 129 2.80 -22.32 -4.28
C PHE A 129 2.31 -21.03 -3.60
N LEU A 130 1.04 -21.00 -3.19
CA LEU A 130 0.48 -19.87 -2.45
C LEU A 130 1.12 -19.75 -1.06
N GLN A 131 1.30 -20.84 -0.33
CA GLN A 131 2.01 -20.81 0.96
C GLN A 131 3.42 -20.22 0.83
N HIS A 132 4.17 -20.64 -0.20
CA HIS A 132 5.49 -20.10 -0.51
C HIS A 132 5.43 -18.59 -0.78
N CYS A 133 4.53 -18.15 -1.67
CA CYS A 133 4.35 -16.73 -1.98
C CYS A 133 3.93 -15.91 -0.73
N PHE A 134 3.01 -16.39 0.09
CA PHE A 134 2.58 -15.68 1.30
C PHE A 134 3.71 -15.52 2.32
N GLY A 135 4.60 -16.50 2.41
CA GLY A 135 5.76 -16.48 3.31
C GLY A 135 6.93 -15.61 2.82
N HIS A 136 7.20 -15.59 1.51
CA HIS A 136 8.46 -15.07 0.96
C HIS A 136 8.31 -13.87 0.03
N TRP A 137 7.10 -13.55 -0.46
CA TRP A 137 6.91 -12.41 -1.37
C TRP A 137 7.16 -11.07 -0.65
N PRO A 138 7.86 -10.10 -1.26
CA PRO A 138 8.15 -8.78 -0.64
C PRO A 138 6.89 -8.04 -0.19
N LEU A 139 6.91 -7.33 0.94
CA LEU A 139 5.76 -6.59 1.53
C LEU A 139 5.30 -5.34 0.72
N ASP A 140 5.60 -5.30 -0.57
CA ASP A 140 5.22 -4.22 -1.48
C ASP A 140 3.89 -4.50 -2.21
N ALA A 141 3.51 -3.57 -3.11
CA ALA A 141 2.26 -3.63 -3.85
C ALA A 141 2.19 -4.76 -4.91
N SER A 142 3.33 -5.37 -5.30
CA SER A 142 3.37 -6.44 -6.31
C SER A 142 2.68 -7.72 -5.81
N PHE A 143 2.59 -7.89 -4.48
CA PHE A 143 1.84 -9.00 -3.86
C PHE A 143 0.37 -9.05 -4.29
N ARG A 144 -0.18 -7.93 -4.78
CA ARG A 144 -1.52 -7.87 -5.38
C ARG A 144 -1.74 -8.97 -6.42
N ALA A 145 -0.74 -9.31 -7.23
CA ALA A 145 -0.87 -10.36 -8.23
C ALA A 145 -1.13 -11.74 -7.59
N VAL A 146 -0.39 -12.08 -6.54
CA VAL A 146 -0.57 -13.32 -5.76
C VAL A 146 -1.93 -13.34 -5.07
N LEU A 147 -2.29 -12.23 -4.42
CA LEU A 147 -3.57 -12.08 -3.73
C LEU A 147 -4.74 -12.27 -4.70
N GLU A 148 -4.68 -11.65 -5.87
CA GLU A 148 -5.73 -11.76 -6.87
C GLU A 148 -5.79 -13.15 -7.53
N MET A 149 -4.66 -13.88 -7.63
CA MET A 149 -4.65 -15.29 -8.00
C MET A 149 -5.41 -16.14 -6.98
N TRP A 150 -5.06 -15.98 -5.70
CA TRP A 150 -5.72 -16.68 -4.59
C TRP A 150 -7.23 -16.41 -4.58
N LEU A 151 -7.65 -15.14 -4.66
CA LEU A 151 -9.06 -14.78 -4.72
C LEU A 151 -9.79 -15.32 -5.96
N SER A 152 -9.09 -15.51 -7.08
CA SER A 152 -9.69 -16.14 -8.28
C SER A 152 -9.97 -17.63 -8.03
N TYR A 153 -9.11 -18.31 -7.28
CA TYR A 153 -9.31 -19.71 -6.90
C TYR A 153 -10.46 -19.91 -5.90
N LEU A 154 -10.58 -19.00 -4.92
CA LEU A 154 -11.62 -19.08 -3.89
C LEU A 154 -13.06 -18.91 -4.42
N GLN A 155 -13.23 -18.45 -5.67
CA GLN A 155 -14.53 -18.04 -6.21
C GLN A 155 -14.89 -18.76 -7.52
N PRO A 156 -14.96 -20.11 -7.53
CA PRO A 156 -15.28 -20.87 -8.75
C PRO A 156 -16.63 -20.47 -9.37
N TRP A 157 -17.59 -20.02 -8.55
CA TRP A 157 -18.92 -19.58 -9.00
C TRP A 157 -18.90 -18.38 -9.94
N ARG A 158 -17.85 -17.56 -9.92
CA ARG A 158 -17.70 -16.43 -10.86
C ARG A 158 -17.50 -16.88 -12.31
N TYR A 159 -17.17 -18.16 -12.49
CA TYR A 159 -16.92 -18.78 -13.80
C TYR A 159 -17.96 -19.84 -14.13
N ALA A 160 -19.07 -19.90 -13.38
CA ALA A 160 -20.17 -20.80 -13.69
C ALA A 160 -21.10 -20.12 -14.72
N PRO A 161 -21.65 -20.87 -15.69
CA PRO A 161 -22.68 -20.33 -16.57
C PRO A 161 -23.92 -19.98 -15.74
N GLU A 162 -24.11 -18.68 -15.43
CA GLU A 162 -25.28 -18.20 -14.72
C GLU A 162 -26.53 -18.40 -15.60
N LYS A 163 -27.47 -19.23 -15.15
CA LYS A 163 -28.87 -19.11 -15.60
C LYS A 163 -29.38 -17.79 -15.02
N GLN A 164 -29.48 -16.76 -15.83
CA GLN A 164 -30.03 -15.46 -15.43
C GLN A 164 -31.46 -15.65 -14.92
N ALA A 165 -31.65 -15.72 -13.60
CA ALA A 165 -32.91 -15.33 -13.01
C ALA A 165 -32.94 -13.80 -13.08
N GLN A 166 -33.73 -13.27 -14.00
CA GLN A 166 -34.09 -11.87 -14.06
C GLN A 166 -34.82 -11.50 -12.76
N SER A 167 -34.10 -10.99 -11.77
CA SER A 167 -34.70 -10.23 -10.68
C SER A 167 -33.91 -8.93 -10.53
N SER A 168 -34.57 -7.84 -10.86
CA SER A 168 -34.11 -6.46 -10.86
C SER A 168 -33.96 -5.89 -9.45
N ASP A 169 -33.24 -6.59 -8.56
CA ASP A 169 -32.90 -6.07 -7.25
C ASP A 169 -31.42 -6.27 -6.95
N SER A 170 -30.79 -5.17 -6.54
CA SER A 170 -29.38 -5.00 -6.20
C SER A 170 -28.98 -5.70 -4.89
N GLN A 171 -29.46 -6.92 -4.66
CA GLN A 171 -29.04 -7.74 -3.53
C GLN A 171 -27.64 -8.34 -3.81
N PRO A 172 -26.74 -8.38 -2.82
CA PRO A 172 -25.44 -9.02 -2.97
C PRO A 172 -25.66 -10.48 -3.35
N ARG A 173 -25.12 -10.91 -4.50
CA ARG A 173 -25.23 -12.30 -4.98
C ARG A 173 -24.80 -13.26 -3.87
N CYS A 174 -25.77 -13.93 -3.24
CA CYS A 174 -25.55 -14.92 -2.21
C CYS A 174 -24.82 -16.13 -2.80
N VAL A 175 -23.83 -16.68 -2.09
CA VAL A 175 -23.16 -17.90 -2.55
C VAL A 175 -24.08 -19.09 -2.31
N SER A 176 -24.51 -19.73 -3.39
CA SER A 176 -25.40 -20.90 -3.34
C SER A 176 -24.77 -22.06 -2.56
N GLU A 177 -25.57 -22.75 -1.74
CA GLU A 177 -25.15 -23.89 -0.91
C GLU A 177 -24.54 -25.05 -1.72
N LYS A 178 -24.81 -25.13 -3.03
CA LYS A 178 -24.19 -26.13 -3.92
C LYS A 178 -22.65 -26.08 -3.92
N TRP A 179 -22.07 -24.96 -3.48
CA TRP A 179 -20.62 -24.76 -3.38
C TRP A 179 -20.03 -25.21 -2.05
N ALA A 180 -20.84 -25.61 -1.06
CA ALA A 180 -20.36 -26.08 0.23
C ALA A 180 -19.34 -27.24 0.12
N PRO A 181 -19.53 -28.25 -0.75
CA PRO A 181 -18.53 -29.31 -0.95
C PRO A 181 -17.18 -28.77 -1.43
N PHE A 182 -17.18 -27.81 -2.36
CA PHE A 182 -15.95 -27.19 -2.84
C PHE A 182 -15.23 -26.43 -1.71
N VAL A 183 -15.97 -25.68 -0.88
CA VAL A 183 -15.39 -24.95 0.27
C VAL A 183 -14.79 -25.92 1.29
N GLN A 184 -15.48 -27.01 1.59
CA GLN A 184 -15.05 -28.07 2.50
C GLN A 184 -13.78 -28.78 2.02
N GLU A 185 -13.73 -29.18 0.74
CA GLU A 185 -12.55 -29.82 0.13
C GLU A 185 -11.33 -28.88 0.08
N ASN A 186 -11.56 -27.56 0.07
CA ASN A 186 -10.54 -26.52 -0.01
C ASN A 186 -10.36 -25.75 1.30
N LEU A 187 -10.72 -26.32 2.46
CA LEU A 187 -10.77 -25.61 3.74
C LEU A 187 -9.49 -24.81 4.05
N LEU A 188 -8.31 -25.38 3.82
CA LEU A 188 -7.03 -24.72 4.10
C LEU A 188 -6.74 -23.52 3.19
N MET A 189 -7.31 -23.49 1.98
CA MET A 189 -7.21 -22.35 1.07
C MET A 189 -7.99 -21.14 1.59
N TYR A 190 -9.09 -21.38 2.32
CA TYR A 190 -9.88 -20.33 2.95
C TYR A 190 -9.32 -19.94 4.32
N THR A 191 -8.91 -20.91 5.13
CA THR A 191 -8.57 -20.67 6.55
C THR A 191 -7.09 -20.35 6.73
N LYS A 192 -6.19 -21.29 6.44
CA LYS A 192 -4.74 -21.13 6.67
C LYS A 192 -4.14 -19.98 5.85
N LEU A 193 -4.51 -19.87 4.57
CA LEU A 193 -4.04 -18.75 3.73
C LEU A 193 -4.62 -17.40 4.17
N PHE A 194 -5.83 -17.36 4.74
CA PHE A 194 -6.36 -16.14 5.35
C PHE A 194 -5.58 -15.72 6.60
N VAL A 195 -5.18 -16.67 7.46
CA VAL A 195 -4.27 -16.37 8.58
C VAL A 195 -2.91 -15.86 8.08
N GLY A 196 -2.40 -16.45 6.99
CA GLY A 196 -1.21 -15.94 6.29
C GLY A 196 -1.39 -14.50 5.78
N PHE A 197 -2.55 -14.20 5.18
CA PHE A 197 -2.93 -12.87 4.75
C PHE A 197 -2.96 -11.88 5.92
N LEU A 198 -3.63 -12.23 7.02
CA LEU A 198 -3.74 -11.37 8.21
C LEU A 198 -2.37 -10.99 8.75
N ASN A 199 -1.48 -11.98 8.94
CA ASN A 199 -0.12 -11.74 9.43
C ASN A 199 0.69 -10.83 8.49
N ARG A 200 0.38 -10.84 7.20
CA ARG A 200 0.98 -9.94 6.22
C ARG A 200 0.38 -8.54 6.31
N ALA A 201 -0.95 -8.42 6.33
CA ALA A 201 -1.66 -7.15 6.42
C ALA A 201 -1.31 -6.36 7.70
N LEU A 202 -1.08 -7.06 8.82
CA LEU A 202 -0.61 -6.47 10.08
C LEU A 202 0.79 -5.83 9.99
N ARG A 203 1.58 -6.18 8.97
CA ARG A 203 2.95 -5.67 8.74
C ARG A 203 3.04 -4.69 7.57
N THR A 204 1.93 -4.42 6.87
CA THR A 204 1.89 -3.50 5.74
C THR A 204 1.32 -2.15 6.15
N ASP A 205 1.85 -1.07 5.57
CA ASP A 205 1.29 0.27 5.75
C ASP A 205 -0.05 0.40 5.01
N LEU A 206 -1.12 0.58 5.77
CA LEU A 206 -2.50 0.70 5.27
C LEU A 206 -2.87 2.13 4.85
N VAL A 207 -2.00 3.12 5.10
CA VAL A 207 -2.18 4.48 4.56
C VAL A 207 -1.97 4.50 3.05
N SER A 208 -1.22 3.51 2.52
CA SER A 208 -1.05 3.33 1.07
C SER A 208 -2.34 2.84 0.39
N PRO A 209 -2.80 3.49 -0.69
CA PRO A 209 -4.03 3.11 -1.41
C PRO A 209 -3.95 1.69 -2.00
N LYS A 210 -2.77 1.27 -2.47
CA LYS A 210 -2.57 -0.06 -3.06
C LYS A 210 -2.72 -1.17 -2.00
N ASN A 211 -2.26 -0.91 -0.77
CA ASN A 211 -2.37 -1.83 0.36
C ASN A 211 -3.78 -1.85 0.95
N ALA A 212 -4.41 -0.69 1.13
CA ALA A 212 -5.81 -0.59 1.56
C ALA A 212 -6.75 -1.34 0.61
N LEU A 213 -6.52 -1.22 -0.70
CA LEU A 213 -7.26 -1.95 -1.71
C LEU A 213 -7.10 -3.47 -1.55
N MET A 214 -5.90 -3.98 -1.25
CA MET A 214 -5.70 -5.41 -1.01
C MET A 214 -6.53 -5.93 0.18
N VAL A 215 -6.54 -5.21 1.30
CA VAL A 215 -7.36 -5.55 2.48
C VAL A 215 -8.85 -5.52 2.15
N PHE A 216 -9.30 -4.48 1.47
CA PHE A 216 -10.69 -4.38 0.99
C PHE A 216 -11.08 -5.56 0.09
N ARG A 217 -10.22 -5.96 -0.86
CA ARG A 217 -10.52 -7.04 -1.80
C ARG A 217 -10.70 -8.38 -1.10
N VAL A 218 -9.84 -8.70 -0.14
CA VAL A 218 -9.96 -9.93 0.66
C VAL A 218 -11.22 -9.88 1.52
N ALA A 219 -11.42 -8.81 2.29
CA ALA A 219 -12.59 -8.65 3.16
C ALA A 219 -13.90 -8.76 2.36
N LYS A 220 -13.96 -8.12 1.18
CA LYS A 220 -15.12 -8.19 0.27
C LYS A 220 -15.44 -9.60 -0.21
N VAL A 221 -14.43 -10.42 -0.53
CA VAL A 221 -14.66 -11.80 -0.98
C VAL A 221 -15.18 -12.66 0.18
N PHE A 222 -14.57 -12.56 1.35
CA PHE A 222 -14.97 -13.36 2.52
C PHE A 222 -16.32 -12.93 3.10
N ALA A 223 -16.73 -11.66 2.91
CA ALA A 223 -18.02 -11.15 3.35
C ALA A 223 -19.18 -11.45 2.38
N GLN A 224 -18.95 -12.23 1.33
CA GLN A 224 -20.05 -12.69 0.49
C GLN A 224 -21.07 -13.47 1.33
N PRO A 225 -22.38 -13.21 1.18
CA PRO A 225 -23.40 -13.91 1.97
C PRO A 225 -23.26 -15.42 1.85
N ASN A 226 -23.47 -16.14 2.96
CA ASN A 226 -23.31 -17.60 3.11
C ASN A 226 -21.87 -18.15 3.07
N LEU A 227 -20.87 -17.41 2.57
CA LEU A 227 -19.51 -17.95 2.46
C LEU A 227 -18.86 -18.21 3.83
N ALA A 228 -18.93 -17.23 4.75
CA ALA A 228 -18.37 -17.38 6.08
C ALA A 228 -18.99 -18.58 6.84
N GLU A 229 -20.30 -18.80 6.68
CA GLU A 229 -21.02 -19.92 7.29
C GLU A 229 -20.59 -21.28 6.70
N MET A 230 -20.39 -21.35 5.37
CA MET A 230 -19.86 -22.56 4.73
C MET A 230 -18.44 -22.90 5.20
N ILE A 231 -17.57 -21.88 5.36
CA ILE A 231 -16.21 -22.07 5.88
C ILE A 231 -16.28 -22.54 7.34
N GLN A 232 -17.12 -21.92 8.17
CA GLN A 232 -17.29 -22.29 9.58
C GLN A 232 -17.81 -23.72 9.74
N LYS A 233 -18.79 -24.13 8.92
CA LYS A 233 -19.29 -25.52 8.89
C LYS A 233 -18.17 -26.50 8.48
N GLY A 234 -17.36 -26.15 7.48
CA GLY A 234 -16.20 -26.97 7.08
C GLY A 234 -15.15 -27.11 8.20
N GLU A 235 -14.87 -26.01 8.91
CA GLU A 235 -13.97 -26.00 10.06
C GLU A 235 -14.52 -26.86 11.22
N GLN A 236 -15.82 -26.79 11.51
CA GLN A 236 -16.47 -27.63 12.52
C GLN A 236 -16.35 -29.12 12.18
N LEU A 237 -16.62 -29.52 10.94
CA LEU A 237 -16.48 -30.90 10.48
C LEU A 237 -15.04 -31.42 10.62
N PHE A 238 -14.04 -30.55 10.45
CA PHE A 238 -12.63 -30.90 10.66
C PHE A 238 -12.30 -31.11 12.14
N LEU A 239 -12.84 -30.25 13.02
CA LEU A 239 -12.60 -30.27 14.47
C LEU A 239 -13.44 -31.31 15.24
N GLU A 240 -14.45 -31.91 14.62
CA GLU A 240 -15.27 -32.94 15.25
C GLU A 240 -14.42 -34.11 15.78
N PRO A 241 -14.58 -34.52 17.05
CA PRO A 241 -13.87 -35.68 17.59
C PRO A 241 -14.20 -36.95 16.81
N GLU A 242 -13.19 -37.77 16.48
CA GLU A 242 -13.44 -39.09 15.90
C GLU A 242 -14.11 -39.98 16.94
N LEU A 243 -15.42 -40.21 16.79
CA LEU A 243 -16.13 -41.21 17.59
C LEU A 243 -15.52 -42.58 17.27
N VAL A 244 -14.81 -43.15 18.24
CA VAL A 244 -14.17 -44.46 18.14
C VAL A 244 -15.24 -45.53 17.95
N ILE A 245 -15.53 -45.88 16.70
CA ILE A 245 -16.27 -47.11 16.36
C ILE A 245 -15.20 -48.22 16.18
N PRO A 246 -15.18 -49.27 17.02
CA PRO A 246 -14.07 -50.25 17.08
C PRO A 246 -13.83 -51.10 15.82
N HIS A 247 -14.60 -50.93 14.74
CA HIS A 247 -14.55 -51.77 13.53
C HIS A 247 -13.99 -51.07 12.28
N ARG A 248 -13.48 -49.83 12.38
CA ARG A 248 -12.96 -49.06 11.22
C ARG A 248 -11.46 -48.74 11.26
N GLN A 249 -10.68 -49.40 12.13
CA GLN A 249 -9.25 -49.11 12.35
C GLN A 249 -8.32 -49.42 11.15
N HIS A 250 -8.83 -49.84 9.99
CA HIS A 250 -8.02 -50.17 8.80
C HIS A 250 -8.37 -49.34 7.55
N ARG A 251 -8.95 -48.14 7.71
CA ARG A 251 -8.86 -47.12 6.64
C ARG A 251 -7.72 -46.17 6.99
N LEU A 252 -6.50 -46.59 6.64
CA LEU A 252 -5.38 -45.67 6.48
C LEU A 252 -5.90 -44.46 5.69
N PHE A 253 -5.65 -43.24 6.18
CA PHE A 253 -5.80 -42.01 5.40
C PHE A 253 -4.77 -42.04 4.27
N THR A 254 -4.98 -42.91 3.27
CA THR A 254 -4.16 -42.95 2.08
C THR A 254 -4.44 -41.68 1.31
N ALA A 255 -3.49 -40.76 1.34
CA ALA A 255 -3.43 -39.68 0.37
C ALA A 255 -3.64 -40.27 -1.04
N PRO A 256 -4.38 -39.62 -1.94
CA PRO A 256 -4.47 -40.09 -3.33
C PRO A 256 -3.05 -40.10 -3.89
N THR A 257 -2.48 -41.29 -4.05
CA THR A 257 -1.16 -41.47 -4.63
C THR A 257 -1.18 -40.92 -6.05
N VAL A 258 -0.32 -39.93 -6.31
CA VAL A 258 -0.09 -39.31 -7.62
C VAL A 258 0.27 -40.34 -8.71
N THR A 259 0.64 -41.56 -8.31
CA THR A 259 1.08 -42.68 -9.15
C THR A 259 0.00 -43.70 -9.53
N GLY A 260 -1.28 -43.44 -9.23
CA GLY A 260 -2.39 -44.32 -9.63
C GLY A 260 -2.76 -44.16 -11.10
N SER A 261 -2.83 -45.28 -11.84
CA SER A 261 -3.34 -45.34 -13.22
C SER A 261 -4.66 -44.56 -13.36
N PHE A 262 -4.77 -43.71 -14.39
CA PHE A 262 -5.92 -42.84 -14.71
C PHE A 262 -7.28 -43.55 -14.79
N LEU A 263 -7.30 -44.89 -14.75
CA LEU A 263 -8.46 -45.75 -14.89
C LEU A 263 -8.87 -46.47 -13.59
N SER A 264 -8.24 -46.16 -12.44
CA SER A 264 -8.65 -46.77 -11.17
C SER A 264 -10.07 -46.32 -10.79
N PRO A 265 -11.03 -47.24 -10.55
CA PRO A 265 -12.37 -46.90 -10.09
C PRO A 265 -12.31 -46.05 -8.81
N TRP A 266 -13.24 -45.09 -8.69
CA TRP A 266 -13.39 -44.26 -7.50
C TRP A 266 -13.47 -45.13 -6.23
N PRO A 267 -12.78 -44.77 -5.14
CA PRO A 267 -13.16 -45.27 -3.83
C PRO A 267 -14.64 -44.97 -3.61
N PRO A 268 -15.44 -45.89 -3.04
CA PRO A 268 -16.86 -45.67 -2.84
C PRO A 268 -17.09 -44.37 -2.07
N ALA A 269 -18.11 -43.62 -2.48
CA ALA A 269 -18.48 -42.34 -1.88
C ALA A 269 -18.53 -42.48 -0.35
N VAL A 270 -17.52 -41.96 0.33
CA VAL A 270 -17.55 -41.89 1.79
C VAL A 270 -18.73 -40.99 2.14
N THR A 271 -19.74 -41.51 2.81
CA THR A 271 -20.96 -40.78 3.14
C THR A 271 -20.74 -39.75 4.26
N ASP A 272 -19.63 -39.87 4.98
CA ASP A 272 -19.26 -39.00 6.09
C ASP A 272 -18.49 -37.76 5.61
N ALA A 273 -19.09 -36.58 5.79
CA ALA A 273 -18.50 -35.30 5.43
C ALA A 273 -17.28 -34.96 6.31
N SER A 274 -17.27 -35.34 7.60
CA SER A 274 -16.13 -35.11 8.50
C SER A 274 -14.89 -35.84 8.00
N PHE A 275 -15.05 -37.12 7.63
CA PHE A 275 -13.95 -37.91 7.09
C PHE A 275 -13.37 -37.31 5.80
N LYS A 276 -14.23 -36.80 4.90
CA LYS A 276 -13.75 -36.14 3.66
C LYS A 276 -12.90 -34.92 3.98
N VAL A 277 -13.40 -34.01 4.82
CA VAL A 277 -12.67 -32.78 5.16
C VAL A 277 -11.32 -33.12 5.80
N LYS A 278 -11.29 -34.04 6.77
CA LYS A 278 -10.04 -34.50 7.41
C LYS A 278 -9.06 -35.10 6.42
N SER A 279 -9.55 -35.98 5.53
CA SER A 279 -8.72 -36.58 4.47
C SER A 279 -8.08 -35.54 3.56
N HIS A 280 -8.83 -34.51 3.14
CA HIS A 280 -8.29 -33.41 2.32
C HIS A 280 -7.26 -32.57 3.08
N VAL A 281 -7.50 -32.24 4.35
CA VAL A 281 -6.55 -31.48 5.18
C VAL A 281 -5.26 -32.27 5.38
N TYR A 282 -5.35 -33.54 5.78
CA TYR A 282 -4.18 -34.40 6.00
C TYR A 282 -3.44 -34.72 4.70
N GLY A 283 -4.13 -34.77 3.55
CA GLY A 283 -3.49 -34.90 2.24
C GLY A 283 -2.62 -33.70 1.85
N LEU A 284 -2.88 -32.50 2.41
CA LEU A 284 -2.13 -31.28 2.13
C LEU A 284 -1.00 -31.03 3.15
N GLU A 285 -1.26 -31.21 4.44
CA GLU A 285 -0.34 -30.82 5.53
C GLU A 285 0.25 -32.01 6.32
N GLY A 286 -0.22 -33.24 6.06
CA GLY A 286 0.10 -34.40 6.87
C GLY A 286 -0.75 -34.50 8.14
N GLN A 287 -0.61 -35.62 8.86
CA GLN A 287 -1.40 -35.91 10.07
C GLN A 287 -0.93 -35.09 11.30
N ASP A 288 0.32 -34.64 11.32
CA ASP A 288 0.89 -33.83 12.41
C ASP A 288 0.56 -32.32 12.28
N CYS A 289 -0.42 -31.98 11.44
CA CYS A 289 -0.79 -30.60 11.15
C CYS A 289 -1.33 -29.87 12.39
N LYS A 290 -0.61 -28.84 12.86
CA LYS A 290 -1.11 -27.88 13.85
C LYS A 290 -2.06 -26.90 13.17
N TYR A 291 -3.36 -27.15 13.29
CA TYR A 291 -4.39 -26.30 12.73
C TYR A 291 -4.82 -25.22 13.72
N THR A 292 -4.79 -23.95 13.27
CA THR A 292 -5.33 -22.81 14.03
C THR A 292 -6.70 -22.45 13.46
N PRO A 293 -7.79 -22.57 14.24
CA PRO A 293 -9.13 -22.23 13.76
C PRO A 293 -9.24 -20.75 13.38
N MET A 294 -9.71 -20.48 12.16
CA MET A 294 -9.95 -19.13 11.63
C MET A 294 -11.00 -18.38 12.47
N PHE A 295 -12.03 -19.06 12.95
CA PHE A 295 -13.05 -18.47 13.81
C PHE A 295 -12.72 -18.61 15.32
N GLY A 296 -11.53 -19.09 15.65
CA GLY A 296 -11.03 -19.22 17.02
C GLY A 296 -10.60 -17.90 17.66
N PRO A 297 -10.31 -17.89 18.97
CA PRO A 297 -9.95 -16.68 19.72
C PRO A 297 -8.60 -16.07 19.27
N GLU A 298 -7.65 -16.90 18.85
CA GLU A 298 -6.33 -16.45 18.38
C GLU A 298 -6.44 -15.58 17.13
N VAL A 299 -7.13 -16.08 16.10
CA VAL A 299 -7.34 -15.37 14.84
C VAL A 299 -8.27 -14.18 15.05
N ARG A 300 -9.30 -14.31 15.92
CA ARG A 300 -10.14 -13.16 16.30
C ARG A 300 -9.30 -12.00 16.88
N THR A 301 -8.28 -12.32 17.68
CA THR A 301 -7.36 -11.29 18.23
C THR A 301 -6.54 -10.63 17.13
N LEU A 302 -6.06 -11.39 16.14
CA LEU A 302 -5.37 -10.82 14.97
C LEU A 302 -6.29 -9.93 14.12
N VAL A 303 -7.54 -10.33 13.92
CA VAL A 303 -8.55 -9.53 13.21
C VAL A 303 -8.86 -8.24 13.95
N LEU A 304 -8.99 -8.29 15.28
CA LEU A 304 -9.19 -7.09 16.10
C LEU A 304 -7.99 -6.13 15.98
N ARG A 305 -6.75 -6.65 16.01
CA ARG A 305 -5.55 -5.84 15.76
C ARG A 305 -5.55 -5.20 14.37
N LEU A 306 -5.95 -5.95 13.34
CA LEU A 306 -6.07 -5.40 11.99
C LEU A 306 -7.15 -4.32 11.91
N ALA A 307 -8.30 -4.51 12.57
CA ALA A 307 -9.35 -3.52 12.65
C ALA A 307 -8.87 -2.22 13.33
N GLN A 308 -8.08 -2.32 14.40
CA GLN A 308 -7.43 -1.17 15.03
C GLN A 308 -6.48 -0.45 14.07
N LEU A 309 -5.61 -1.18 13.37
CA LEU A 309 -4.70 -0.59 12.38
C LEU A 309 -5.44 0.10 11.24
N ILE A 310 -6.57 -0.46 10.79
CA ILE A 310 -7.46 0.16 9.79
C ILE A 310 -8.00 1.49 10.33
N THR A 311 -8.51 1.53 11.57
CA THR A 311 -9.03 2.76 12.18
C THR A 311 -7.93 3.82 12.33
N GLN A 312 -6.73 3.43 12.77
CA GLN A 312 -5.58 4.33 12.86
C GLN A 312 -5.17 4.87 11.48
N ALA A 313 -5.08 3.99 10.47
CA ALA A 313 -4.72 4.40 9.11
C ALA A 313 -5.75 5.36 8.50
N LYS A 314 -7.05 5.18 8.78
CA LYS A 314 -8.10 6.14 8.38
C LYS A 314 -7.88 7.52 9.02
N GLN A 315 -7.61 7.57 10.32
CA GLN A 315 -7.34 8.84 11.02
C GLN A 315 -6.09 9.54 10.45
N THR A 316 -5.03 8.78 10.21
CA THR A 316 -3.79 9.29 9.59
C THR A 316 -4.06 9.82 8.18
N ALA A 317 -4.77 9.06 7.34
CA ALA A 317 -5.11 9.48 5.98
C ALA A 317 -5.96 10.77 5.96
N LYS A 318 -6.92 10.91 6.88
CA LYS A 318 -7.72 12.14 7.04
C LYS A 318 -6.85 13.32 7.46
N SER A 319 -5.95 13.14 8.43
CA SER A 319 -5.04 14.21 8.86
C SER A 319 -4.09 14.69 7.74
N ILE A 320 -3.63 13.79 6.88
CA ILE A 320 -2.78 14.12 5.72
C ILE A 320 -3.59 14.90 4.68
N SER A 321 -4.84 14.50 4.45
CA SER A 321 -5.77 15.23 3.56
C SER A 321 -6.00 16.65 4.07
N ASP A 322 -6.32 16.81 5.36
CA ASP A 322 -6.62 18.11 5.97
C ASP A 322 -5.41 19.06 5.89
N GLN A 323 -4.20 18.57 6.18
CA GLN A 323 -2.95 19.36 6.06
C GLN A 323 -2.61 19.76 4.61
N CYS A 324 -3.01 18.97 3.63
CA CYS A 324 -2.81 19.29 2.21
C CYS A 324 -3.78 20.38 1.73
N VAL A 325 -5.00 20.42 2.28
CA VAL A 325 -6.00 21.44 1.96
C VAL A 325 -5.64 22.79 2.58
N GLU A 326 -4.99 22.80 3.74
CA GLU A 326 -4.55 24.03 4.43
C GLU A 326 -3.26 24.66 3.85
N ASN A 327 -2.52 23.96 2.98
CA ASN A 327 -1.32 24.48 2.30
C ASN A 327 -1.56 24.69 0.78
N PRO A 328 -2.24 25.76 0.34
CA PRO A 328 -2.46 26.02 -1.09
C PRO A 328 -1.18 26.46 -1.83
N ALA A 329 -0.07 26.67 -1.13
CA ALA A 329 1.17 27.20 -1.72
C ALA A 329 2.06 26.16 -2.44
N GLY A 330 1.65 24.88 -2.48
CA GLY A 330 2.42 23.79 -3.10
C GLY A 330 1.89 23.27 -4.43
N HIS A 331 0.79 23.81 -4.97
CA HIS A 331 0.33 23.44 -6.30
C HIS A 331 1.33 23.96 -7.34
N SER A 332 2.16 23.06 -7.86
CA SER A 332 3.07 23.31 -8.97
C SER A 332 2.28 23.94 -10.13
N PHE A 333 2.51 25.24 -10.35
CA PHE A 333 1.98 26.08 -11.43
C PHE A 333 2.07 25.43 -12.83
N LEU A 334 2.99 24.48 -13.03
CA LEU A 334 3.19 23.74 -14.27
C LEU A 334 2.10 22.70 -14.57
N SER A 335 1.34 22.22 -13.58
CA SER A 335 0.21 21.31 -13.84
C SER A 335 -1.00 22.04 -14.44
N TRP A 336 -1.06 23.37 -14.31
CA TRP A 336 -2.11 24.20 -14.91
C TRP A 336 -1.87 24.46 -16.41
N LEU A 337 -0.61 24.41 -16.86
CA LEU A 337 -0.25 24.74 -18.25
C LEU A 337 -0.19 23.54 -19.22
N GLY A 338 -0.65 22.35 -18.82
CA GLY A 338 -0.95 21.26 -19.78
C GLY A 338 0.26 20.67 -20.53
N PHE A 339 1.50 20.94 -20.13
CA PHE A 339 2.69 20.32 -20.71
C PHE A 339 3.10 19.09 -19.90
N SER A 340 2.42 17.97 -20.12
CA SER A 340 2.96 16.64 -19.79
C SER A 340 3.82 16.17 -20.97
N PRO A 341 4.99 15.55 -20.75
CA PRO A 341 5.73 14.91 -21.83
C PRO A 341 4.94 13.67 -22.26
N THR A 342 4.26 13.75 -23.41
CA THR A 342 3.58 12.62 -24.01
C THR A 342 4.62 11.71 -24.66
N ASP A 343 4.93 10.58 -24.04
CA ASP A 343 5.59 9.45 -24.72
C ASP A 343 4.58 8.79 -25.67
N PRO A 344 4.82 8.77 -27.00
CA PRO A 344 3.91 8.13 -27.93
C PRO A 344 4.34 6.67 -28.11
N ASN A 345 3.87 5.77 -27.24
CA ASN A 345 3.72 4.33 -27.52
C ASN A 345 3.00 3.62 -26.36
N GLY A 346 1.66 3.56 -26.41
CA GLY A 346 0.86 2.86 -25.42
C GLY A 346 -0.58 2.66 -25.87
N LEU A 347 -0.81 1.71 -26.78
CA LEU A 347 -2.14 1.31 -27.21
C LEU A 347 -2.55 0.02 -26.47
N TYR A 348 -3.23 0.12 -25.32
CA TYR A 348 -4.29 -0.78 -24.80
C TYR A 348 -4.82 -0.23 -23.45
N PRO A 349 -6.15 -0.20 -23.21
CA PRO A 349 -6.73 0.36 -21.99
C PRO A 349 -6.77 -0.72 -20.91
N ALA A 350 -5.74 -0.78 -20.07
CA ALA A 350 -5.72 -1.66 -18.91
C ALA A 350 -4.79 -1.12 -17.82
N ASN A 351 -4.96 0.15 -17.43
CA ASN A 351 -4.33 0.67 -16.22
C ASN A 351 -5.04 1.94 -15.70
N ASP A 352 -6.33 1.83 -15.35
CA ASP A 352 -7.10 2.95 -14.75
C ASP A 352 -6.66 3.32 -13.31
N LEU A 353 -5.45 2.96 -12.87
CA LEU A 353 -5.03 3.13 -11.48
C LEU A 353 -3.64 3.74 -11.27
N ASP A 354 -2.84 3.99 -12.31
CA ASP A 354 -1.54 4.66 -12.15
C ASP A 354 -1.63 6.20 -12.30
N GLU A 355 -2.82 6.74 -12.55
CA GLU A 355 -3.09 8.20 -12.56
C GLU A 355 -3.93 8.57 -11.32
N MET A 356 -3.31 8.76 -10.14
CA MET A 356 -4.07 8.99 -8.91
C MET A 356 -3.37 9.87 -7.86
N GLY A 357 -3.14 11.14 -8.19
CA GLY A 357 -2.90 12.19 -7.20
C GLY A 357 -4.22 12.72 -6.61
N GLN A 358 -4.26 13.00 -5.30
CA GLN A 358 -5.42 13.42 -4.47
C GLN A 358 -6.63 12.45 -4.39
N ASP A 359 -7.07 11.86 -5.50
CA ASP A 359 -8.14 10.85 -5.52
C ASP A 359 -7.77 9.56 -4.76
N SER A 360 -6.49 9.32 -4.54
CA SER A 360 -5.98 8.13 -3.85
C SER A 360 -6.30 8.13 -2.35
N VAL A 361 -6.28 9.28 -1.68
CA VAL A 361 -6.52 9.36 -0.23
C VAL A 361 -8.00 9.13 0.09
N ARG A 362 -8.91 9.72 -0.67
CA ARG A 362 -10.36 9.48 -0.52
C ARG A 362 -10.73 8.04 -0.81
N LYS A 363 -10.18 7.45 -1.88
CA LYS A 363 -10.34 6.01 -2.18
C LYS A 363 -9.78 5.12 -1.08
N THR A 364 -8.70 5.53 -0.42
CA THR A 364 -8.13 4.80 0.72
C THR A 364 -9.10 4.77 1.90
N ASP A 365 -9.69 5.91 2.28
CA ASP A 365 -10.69 5.96 3.36
C ASP A 365 -11.91 5.08 3.06
N GLU A 366 -12.42 5.13 1.82
CA GLU A 366 -13.53 4.28 1.36
C GLU A 366 -13.20 2.78 1.40
N TYR A 367 -12.02 2.38 0.92
CA TYR A 367 -11.58 0.98 0.97
C TYR A 367 -11.43 0.48 2.40
N LEU A 368 -10.78 1.26 3.26
CA LEU A 368 -10.58 0.92 4.67
C LEU A 368 -11.90 0.84 5.43
N GLU A 369 -12.83 1.75 5.18
CA GLU A 369 -14.16 1.73 5.77
C GLU A 369 -14.95 0.47 5.38
N LYS A 370 -15.00 0.17 4.07
CA LYS A 370 -15.68 -1.04 3.60
C LYS A 370 -14.99 -2.31 4.09
N ALA A 371 -13.65 -2.33 4.18
CA ALA A 371 -12.91 -3.45 4.73
C ALA A 371 -13.29 -3.69 6.20
N LEU A 372 -13.39 -2.63 7.01
CA LEU A 372 -13.78 -2.72 8.42
C LEU A 372 -15.20 -3.29 8.56
N GLU A 373 -16.14 -2.81 7.75
CA GLU A 373 -17.52 -3.29 7.75
C GLU A 373 -17.62 -4.78 7.39
N TYR A 374 -16.90 -5.21 6.36
CA TYR A 374 -16.83 -6.61 5.98
C TYR A 374 -16.19 -7.49 7.07
N LEU A 375 -15.13 -7.03 7.73
CA LEU A 375 -14.52 -7.77 8.86
C LEU A 375 -15.48 -7.89 10.05
N ARG A 376 -16.26 -6.83 10.34
CA ARG A 376 -17.33 -6.89 11.36
C ARG A 376 -18.38 -7.92 11.00
N GLN A 377 -18.81 -7.97 9.74
CA GLN A 377 -19.79 -8.94 9.25
C GLN A 377 -19.26 -10.39 9.35
N ILE A 378 -18.03 -10.65 8.89
CA ILE A 378 -17.44 -12.00 8.87
C ILE A 378 -17.24 -12.54 10.30
N PHE A 379 -16.70 -11.71 11.19
CA PHE A 379 -16.28 -12.16 12.53
C PHE A 379 -17.25 -11.79 13.65
N ARG A 380 -18.38 -11.12 13.36
CA ARG A 380 -19.35 -10.64 14.36
C ARG A 380 -18.65 -9.89 15.50
N LEU A 381 -17.87 -8.87 15.13
CA LEU A 381 -17.12 -8.05 16.08
C LEU A 381 -18.09 -7.07 16.77
N SER A 382 -18.06 -6.97 18.10
CA SER A 382 -18.87 -5.96 18.80
C SER A 382 -18.17 -4.61 18.79
N GLU A 383 -18.93 -3.53 18.58
CA GLU A 383 -18.39 -2.17 18.59
C GLU A 383 -17.73 -1.83 19.93
N ALA A 384 -18.28 -2.35 21.04
CA ALA A 384 -17.71 -2.18 22.37
C ALA A 384 -16.31 -2.81 22.52
N GLN A 385 -16.06 -3.99 21.94
CA GLN A 385 -14.73 -4.63 21.97
C GLN A 385 -13.70 -3.81 21.19
N LEU A 386 -14.11 -3.26 20.03
CA LEU A 386 -13.25 -2.40 19.22
C LEU A 386 -12.98 -1.06 19.93
N ALA A 387 -13.99 -0.47 20.57
CA ALA A 387 -13.88 0.77 21.33
C ALA A 387 -12.96 0.62 22.57
N GLN A 388 -13.09 -0.47 23.32
CA GLN A 388 -12.23 -0.76 24.49
C GLN A 388 -10.76 -0.95 24.07
N LEU A 389 -10.52 -1.65 22.96
CA LEU A 389 -9.17 -1.84 22.41
C LEU A 389 -8.60 -0.57 21.78
N THR A 390 -9.44 0.27 21.20
CA THR A 390 -9.06 1.61 20.70
C THR A 390 -8.77 2.56 21.86
N PHE A 391 -9.49 2.46 22.97
CA PHE A 391 -9.27 3.24 24.19
C PHE A 391 -8.02 2.79 24.96
N ALA A 392 -7.76 1.47 25.05
CA ALA A 392 -6.58 0.91 25.72
C ALA A 392 -5.26 1.24 25.01
N LEU A 393 -5.29 1.48 23.70
CA LEU A 393 -4.13 1.95 22.92
C LEU A 393 -4.17 3.47 22.65
N GLY A 394 -5.30 4.11 22.93
CA GLY A 394 -5.63 5.50 22.58
C GLY A 394 -5.93 6.38 23.79
N THR A 395 -5.31 6.13 24.95
CA THR A 395 -5.21 7.14 26.01
C THR A 395 -4.28 8.27 25.53
N THR A 396 -4.81 9.15 24.68
CA THR A 396 -4.64 10.61 24.64
C THR A 396 -5.18 11.11 23.28
N GLN A 397 -6.49 11.10 23.09
CA GLN A 397 -7.11 11.87 22.00
C GLN A 397 -8.06 12.90 22.61
N ASP A 398 -7.48 13.94 23.20
CA ASP A 398 -8.21 15.20 23.41
C ASP A 398 -8.21 15.96 22.08
N GLU A 399 -9.39 16.04 21.46
CA GLU A 399 -9.71 16.79 20.23
C GLU A 399 -9.36 18.30 20.32
N ASN A 400 -8.94 18.81 21.48
CA ASN A 400 -8.51 20.20 21.66
C ASN A 400 -6.97 20.40 21.57
N GLY A 401 -6.21 19.32 21.36
CA GLY A 401 -4.74 19.30 21.51
C GLY A 401 -3.90 19.61 20.26
N LYS A 402 -4.50 19.78 19.07
CA LYS A 402 -3.72 20.00 17.81
C LYS A 402 -2.89 21.30 17.82
N LYS A 403 -3.16 22.23 18.76
CA LYS A 403 -2.37 23.45 19.00
C LYS A 403 -1.54 23.40 20.29
N GLN A 404 -1.56 22.30 21.03
CA GLN A 404 -0.78 22.17 22.25
C GLN A 404 0.62 21.65 21.93
N LEU A 405 1.62 22.29 22.54
CA LEU A 405 3.01 21.87 22.50
C LEU A 405 3.13 20.40 22.98
N PRO A 406 4.06 19.61 22.42
CA PRO A 406 4.44 18.32 22.97
C PRO A 406 4.83 18.43 24.45
N ASP A 407 4.63 17.35 25.21
CA ASP A 407 4.94 17.35 26.64
C ASP A 407 6.42 17.66 26.93
N CYS A 408 6.67 18.74 27.68
CA CYS A 408 7.99 19.30 27.96
C CYS A 408 8.11 19.75 29.40
N ILE A 409 9.30 19.59 29.97
CA ILE A 409 9.71 20.20 31.23
C ILE A 409 10.57 21.44 30.95
N VAL A 410 10.40 22.50 31.73
CA VAL A 410 11.25 23.70 31.65
C VAL A 410 12.52 23.43 32.44
N GLY A 411 13.66 23.37 31.76
CA GLY A 411 14.99 23.35 32.38
C GLY A 411 15.66 24.72 32.30
N ASP A 412 16.80 24.87 32.97
CA ASP A 412 17.54 26.15 33.07
C ASP A 412 17.91 26.77 31.71
N ASP A 413 18.06 25.93 30.67
CA ASP A 413 18.43 26.34 29.31
C ASP A 413 17.27 26.25 28.27
N GLY A 414 16.01 26.00 28.70
CA GLY A 414 14.83 25.95 27.83
C GLY A 414 13.96 24.69 27.98
N LEU A 415 13.04 24.47 27.03
CA LEU A 415 12.14 23.31 27.03
C LEU A 415 12.90 22.01 26.75
N ILE A 416 12.74 21.01 27.61
CA ILE A 416 13.30 19.66 27.45
C ILE A 416 12.14 18.68 27.28
N LEU A 417 12.18 17.92 26.18
CA LEU A 417 11.18 16.90 25.87
C LEU A 417 11.19 15.76 26.90
N THR A 418 10.04 15.50 27.52
CA THR A 418 9.84 14.33 28.38
C THR A 418 9.82 13.04 27.55
N PRO A 419 9.97 11.86 28.16
CA PRO A 419 9.79 10.58 27.46
C PRO A 419 8.44 10.48 26.74
N LEU A 420 7.38 11.05 27.35
CA LEU A 420 6.04 11.13 26.76
C LEU A 420 6.02 12.07 25.55
N GLY A 421 6.63 13.26 25.64
CA GLY A 421 6.75 14.20 24.52
C GLY A 421 7.52 13.60 23.33
N ARG A 422 8.55 12.79 23.58
CA ARG A 422 9.28 12.07 22.53
C ARG A 422 8.39 11.04 21.82
N TYR A 423 7.61 10.28 22.59
CA TYR A 423 6.64 9.34 22.04
C TYR A 423 5.59 10.06 21.18
N GLN A 424 5.10 11.22 21.64
CA GLN A 424 4.15 12.04 20.89
C GLN A 424 4.71 12.53 19.54
N ILE A 425 5.99 12.88 19.48
CA ILE A 425 6.65 13.32 18.24
C ILE A 425 6.89 12.15 17.28
N ILE A 426 7.41 11.03 17.78
CA ILE A 426 7.75 9.84 16.97
C ILE A 426 6.49 9.28 16.29
N ASN A 427 5.36 9.27 17.01
CA ASN A 427 4.09 8.80 16.48
C ASN A 427 3.28 9.88 15.76
N GLY A 428 3.83 11.10 15.60
CA GLY A 428 3.18 12.20 14.90
C GLY A 428 1.94 12.78 15.59
N LEU A 429 1.75 12.49 16.89
CA LEU A 429 0.59 12.94 17.68
C LEU A 429 0.63 14.45 17.97
N ARG A 430 1.82 15.01 18.19
CA ARG A 430 2.07 16.46 18.41
C ARG A 430 3.43 16.86 17.83
N ARG A 431 3.57 18.07 17.29
CA ARG A 431 4.82 18.59 16.71
C ARG A 431 5.06 20.04 17.14
N PHE A 432 6.33 20.43 17.24
CA PHE A 432 6.69 21.84 17.34
C PHE A 432 6.60 22.51 15.97
N GLU A 433 6.28 23.80 15.95
CA GLU A 433 6.58 24.65 14.80
C GLU A 433 8.09 24.89 14.76
N ILE A 434 8.81 24.00 14.07
CA ILE A 434 10.27 24.08 13.97
C ILE A 434 10.63 25.15 12.94
N GLU A 435 10.82 26.38 13.41
CA GLU A 435 11.52 27.40 12.63
C GLU A 435 13.04 27.17 12.69
N TYR A 436 13.74 27.49 11.60
CA TYR A 436 15.19 27.34 11.55
C TYR A 436 15.87 28.33 12.51
N GLN A 437 16.54 27.80 13.54
CA GLN A 437 17.22 28.56 14.59
C GLN A 437 18.71 28.84 14.30
N GLY A 438 19.21 28.42 13.13
CA GLY A 438 20.59 28.64 12.72
C GLY A 438 20.82 30.01 12.08
N ASP A 439 21.94 30.16 11.38
CA ASP A 439 22.20 31.36 10.60
C ASP A 439 21.29 31.48 9.37
N SER A 440 20.44 32.51 9.29
CA SER A 440 19.54 32.78 8.16
C SER A 440 20.22 32.65 6.79
N GLU A 441 21.49 33.03 6.66
CA GLU A 441 22.25 32.89 5.41
C GLU A 441 22.63 31.45 5.06
N LEU A 442 22.80 30.58 6.06
CA LEU A 442 23.18 29.16 5.91
C LEU A 442 21.99 28.21 5.83
N GLN A 443 20.77 28.74 5.69
CA GLN A 443 19.59 27.92 5.44
C GLN A 443 19.76 27.11 4.15
N PRO A 444 19.24 25.87 4.08
CA PRO A 444 19.15 25.13 2.83
C PRO A 444 18.48 25.99 1.74
N ILE A 445 18.97 25.92 0.51
CA ILE A 445 18.40 26.66 -0.63
C ILE A 445 16.99 26.12 -0.88
N ARG A 446 15.99 27.00 -0.87
CA ARG A 446 14.58 26.62 -1.01
C ARG A 446 14.15 26.60 -2.48
N SER A 447 13.04 25.93 -2.77
CA SER A 447 12.51 25.79 -4.13
C SER A 447 12.14 27.12 -4.81
N TYR A 448 11.86 28.16 -4.04
CA TYR A 448 11.53 29.49 -4.54
C TYR A 448 12.76 30.43 -4.70
N GLU A 449 13.97 29.91 -4.54
CA GLU A 449 15.21 30.67 -4.70
C GLU A 449 16.00 30.17 -5.92
N ILE A 450 16.72 31.07 -6.59
CA ILE A 450 17.65 30.68 -7.67
C ILE A 450 18.97 30.22 -7.06
N PRO A 451 19.35 28.92 -7.17
CA PRO A 451 20.49 28.38 -6.41
C PRO A 451 21.82 29.05 -6.72
N SER A 452 22.09 29.32 -7.99
CA SER A 452 23.34 29.97 -8.44
C SER A 452 23.44 31.40 -7.93
N LEU A 453 22.34 32.14 -7.95
CA LEU A 453 22.27 33.53 -7.50
C LEU A 453 22.44 33.63 -5.99
N VAL A 454 21.76 32.77 -5.21
CA VAL A 454 21.93 32.72 -3.75
C VAL A 454 23.39 32.43 -3.37
N ARG A 455 24.05 31.49 -4.04
CA ARG A 455 25.47 31.17 -3.79
C ARG A 455 26.38 32.35 -4.13
N ALA A 456 26.12 33.07 -5.21
CA ALA A 456 26.89 34.26 -5.60
C ALA A 456 26.68 35.43 -4.61
N LEU A 457 25.43 35.70 -4.23
CA LEU A 457 25.05 36.72 -3.26
C LEU A 457 25.65 36.42 -1.87
N PHE A 458 25.69 35.16 -1.46
CA PHE A 458 26.35 34.75 -0.22
C PHE A 458 27.87 34.99 -0.24
N ARG A 459 28.53 34.70 -1.36
CA ARG A 459 29.97 35.03 -1.50
C ARG A 459 30.20 36.53 -1.43
N LEU A 460 29.34 37.32 -2.06
CA LEU A 460 29.40 38.77 -2.02
C LEU A 460 29.17 39.32 -0.60
N SER A 461 28.09 38.90 0.07
CA SER A 461 27.79 39.32 1.44
C SER A 461 28.91 38.91 2.40
N SER A 462 29.42 37.69 2.30
CA SER A 462 30.55 37.22 3.11
C SER A 462 31.84 38.03 2.89
N THR A 463 32.12 38.42 1.65
CA THR A 463 33.30 39.24 1.32
C THR A 463 33.19 40.65 1.89
N ILE A 464 32.01 41.28 1.76
CA ILE A 464 31.72 42.60 2.35
C ILE A 464 31.81 42.52 3.87
N ASN A 465 31.17 41.52 4.48
CA ASN A 465 31.16 41.32 5.92
C ASN A 465 32.58 41.12 6.48
N ARG A 466 33.44 40.36 5.79
CA ARG A 466 34.85 40.19 6.21
C ARG A 466 35.67 41.47 6.07
N ARG A 467 35.48 42.23 4.98
CA ARG A 467 36.27 43.44 4.70
C ARG A 467 35.92 44.59 5.65
N PHE A 468 34.64 44.71 6.02
CA PHE A 468 34.13 45.85 6.78
C PHE A 468 33.69 45.51 8.20
N ALA A 469 33.95 44.30 8.71
CA ALA A 469 33.54 43.85 10.04
C ALA A 469 33.85 44.87 11.15
N GLY A 470 35.11 45.31 11.25
CA GLY A 470 35.52 46.27 12.29
C GLY A 470 34.84 47.64 12.16
N GLN A 471 34.61 48.11 10.93
CA GLN A 471 33.92 49.38 10.68
C GLN A 471 32.42 49.28 10.98
N MET A 472 31.78 48.16 10.64
CA MET A 472 30.37 47.92 10.98
C MET A 472 30.16 47.87 12.49
N VAL A 473 31.05 47.22 13.24
CA VAL A 473 31.03 47.21 14.71
C VAL A 473 31.20 48.62 15.26
N ALA A 474 32.20 49.37 14.77
CA ALA A 474 32.45 50.75 15.20
C ALA A 474 31.24 51.66 14.93
N LEU A 475 30.61 51.55 13.75
CA LEU A 475 29.43 52.34 13.40
C LEU A 475 28.22 51.98 14.27
N CYS A 476 27.97 50.68 14.51
CA CYS A 476 26.88 50.23 15.39
C CYS A 476 27.10 50.56 16.87
N SER A 477 28.34 50.80 17.30
CA SER A 477 28.68 51.22 18.66
C SER A 477 28.48 52.71 18.94
N ARG A 478 28.18 53.52 17.92
CA ARG A 478 27.90 54.94 18.09
C ARG A 478 26.50 55.16 18.70
N ASP A 479 26.39 56.14 19.58
CA ASP A 479 25.11 56.53 20.19
C ASP A 479 24.34 57.58 19.38
N ASP A 480 24.88 57.99 18.24
CA ASP A 480 24.22 58.91 17.31
C ASP A 480 23.15 58.22 16.47
N PHE A 481 22.30 59.02 15.82
CA PHE A 481 21.31 58.56 14.83
C PHE A 481 21.92 57.60 13.79
N LEU A 482 23.15 57.87 13.33
CA LEU A 482 23.85 57.03 12.36
C LEU A 482 24.18 55.63 12.94
N GLY A 483 24.49 55.55 14.24
CA GLY A 483 24.66 54.27 14.92
C GLY A 483 23.34 53.53 15.09
N SER A 484 22.25 54.24 15.38
CA SER A 484 20.89 53.68 15.39
C SER A 484 20.46 53.15 14.02
N PHE A 485 20.74 53.91 12.96
CA PHE A 485 20.51 53.52 11.57
C PHE A 485 21.29 52.26 11.19
N CYS A 486 22.58 52.21 11.50
CA CYS A 486 23.40 51.02 11.26
C CYS A 486 22.93 49.81 12.08
N ARG A 487 22.51 50.00 13.34
CA ARG A 487 21.98 48.92 14.17
C ARG A 487 20.70 48.32 13.59
N TYR A 488 19.78 49.13 13.08
CA TYR A 488 18.52 48.65 12.50
C TYR A 488 18.72 47.75 11.27
N HIS A 489 19.74 48.02 10.44
CA HIS A 489 19.98 47.26 9.20
C HIS A 489 21.02 46.15 9.31
N LEU A 490 22.03 46.33 10.17
CA LEU A 490 23.13 45.37 10.31
C LEU A 490 22.92 44.41 11.48
N THR A 491 22.07 44.76 12.44
CA THR A 491 21.72 43.85 13.53
C THR A 491 20.40 43.20 13.15
N GLU A 492 20.41 41.88 12.98
CA GLU A 492 19.17 41.12 12.84
C GLU A 492 18.33 41.40 14.10
N PRO A 493 17.09 41.92 13.97
CA PRO A 493 16.27 42.22 15.13
C PRO A 493 16.13 40.91 15.90
N VAL A 494 16.74 40.91 17.08
CA VAL A 494 16.99 39.74 17.89
C VAL A 494 15.69 38.94 17.99
N LEU A 495 15.75 37.65 17.63
CA LEU A 495 14.73 36.62 17.89
C LEU A 495 14.45 36.42 19.40
N ALA A 496 14.68 37.44 20.23
CA ALA A 496 14.61 37.43 21.69
C ALA A 496 13.26 36.92 22.21
N ASN A 497 12.17 37.13 21.46
CA ASN A 497 10.83 36.68 21.85
C ASN A 497 10.38 35.33 21.27
N ARG A 498 11.19 34.66 20.44
CA ARG A 498 10.81 33.37 19.80
C ARG A 498 11.40 32.13 20.48
N HIS A 499 12.23 32.30 21.50
CA HIS A 499 12.93 31.22 22.22
C HIS A 499 12.03 30.29 23.05
N LEU A 500 10.71 30.49 23.10
CA LEU A 500 9.82 29.75 24.00
C LEU A 500 9.08 28.56 23.34
N LEU A 501 9.19 28.36 22.02
CA LEU A 501 8.32 27.41 21.30
C LEU A 501 9.00 26.11 20.84
N SER A 502 10.30 25.91 21.09
CA SER A 502 11.02 24.73 20.60
C SER A 502 12.12 24.29 21.57
N PRO A 503 12.33 22.96 21.75
CA PRO A 503 13.30 22.44 22.69
C PRO A 503 14.74 22.73 22.23
N VAL A 504 15.55 23.23 23.16
CA VAL A 504 16.90 23.70 22.84
C VAL A 504 17.82 22.52 22.56
N GLY A 505 18.43 22.52 21.37
CA GLY A 505 19.61 21.70 21.11
C GLY A 505 20.78 22.22 21.94
N ARG A 506 21.29 21.39 22.86
CA ARG A 506 22.37 21.65 23.85
C ARG A 506 23.69 22.25 23.31
N ARG A 507 23.78 22.56 22.01
CA ARG A 507 25.01 23.01 21.33
C ARG A 507 25.04 24.49 20.94
N GLN A 508 23.99 25.27 21.17
CA GLN A 508 23.86 26.59 20.50
C GLN A 508 23.87 27.83 21.41
N VAL A 509 23.88 27.68 22.73
CA VAL A 509 23.95 28.84 23.65
C VAL A 509 25.23 29.67 23.43
N ALA A 510 26.33 29.06 22.96
CA ALA A 510 27.61 29.73 22.74
C ALA A 510 27.69 30.70 21.54
N ASN A 511 26.68 30.77 20.66
CA ASN A 511 26.72 31.60 19.45
C ASN A 511 25.92 32.92 19.53
N HIS A 512 25.41 33.30 20.71
CA HIS A 512 24.48 34.44 20.86
C HIS A 512 25.11 35.84 20.80
N ALA A 513 26.40 35.97 20.50
CA ALA A 513 27.06 37.27 20.28
C ALA A 513 27.46 37.44 18.81
N ARG A 514 26.52 37.28 17.88
CA ARG A 514 26.78 37.55 16.45
C ARG A 514 26.64 39.06 16.21
N GLY A 515 27.77 39.70 15.91
CA GLY A 515 27.86 41.13 15.63
C GLY A 515 27.18 41.57 14.33
N PRO A 516 27.23 42.87 14.01
CA PRO A 516 26.56 43.47 12.85
C PRO A 516 27.03 42.86 11.52
N ARG A 517 26.08 42.50 10.65
CA ARG A 517 26.30 41.80 9.38
C ARG A 517 25.26 42.16 8.32
N LEU A 518 25.67 42.18 7.07
CA LEU A 518 24.81 42.40 5.90
C LEU A 518 24.39 41.06 5.29
N SER A 519 23.10 40.87 5.00
CA SER A 519 22.58 39.73 4.23
C SER A 519 21.96 40.18 2.91
N LEU A 520 22.45 39.62 1.80
CA LEU A 520 21.93 39.88 0.45
C LEU A 520 21.03 38.75 -0.07
N ARG A 521 20.79 37.71 0.73
CA ARG A 521 20.09 36.50 0.29
C ARG A 521 18.69 36.77 -0.28
N PHE A 522 17.99 37.79 0.23
CA PHE A 522 16.63 38.13 -0.21
C PHE A 522 16.54 38.43 -1.71
N LEU A 523 17.60 38.95 -2.34
CA LEU A 523 17.67 39.22 -3.78
C LEU A 523 17.61 37.94 -4.64
N GLY A 524 17.87 36.77 -4.05
CA GLY A 524 17.85 35.47 -4.71
C GLY A 524 16.46 34.84 -4.86
N SER A 525 15.41 35.46 -4.33
CA SER A 525 14.05 34.93 -4.37
C SER A 525 13.33 35.27 -5.68
N TYR A 526 12.58 34.32 -6.24
CA TYR A 526 11.74 34.60 -7.42
C TYR A 526 10.72 35.70 -7.16
N ARG A 527 10.18 35.78 -5.93
CA ARG A 527 9.20 36.81 -5.56
C ARG A 527 9.80 38.21 -5.67
N THR A 528 11.00 38.42 -5.12
CA THR A 528 11.67 39.73 -5.15
C THR A 528 12.08 40.11 -6.55
N LEU A 529 12.59 39.16 -7.34
CA LEU A 529 12.95 39.40 -8.73
C LEU A 529 11.74 39.74 -9.59
N LEU A 530 10.61 39.04 -9.39
CA LEU A 530 9.36 39.32 -10.08
C LEU A 530 8.79 40.69 -9.67
N SER A 531 8.83 41.04 -8.38
CA SER A 531 8.40 42.36 -7.91
C SER A 531 9.26 43.48 -8.49
N LEU A 532 10.59 43.32 -8.54
CA LEU A 532 11.49 44.28 -9.18
C LEU A 532 11.18 44.41 -10.67
N LEU A 533 10.97 43.29 -11.36
CA LEU A 533 10.60 43.27 -12.78
C LEU A 533 9.27 44.00 -13.03
N LEU A 534 8.26 43.81 -12.16
CA LEU A 534 6.99 44.52 -12.23
C LEU A 534 7.19 46.04 -12.06
N VAL A 535 8.00 46.46 -11.09
CA VAL A 535 8.29 47.89 -10.87
C VAL A 535 8.98 48.50 -12.08
N PHE A 536 9.97 47.82 -12.66
CA PHE A 536 10.62 48.30 -13.89
C PHE A 536 9.65 48.35 -15.06
N PHE A 537 8.74 47.38 -15.19
CA PHE A 537 7.70 47.39 -16.21
C PHE A 537 6.76 48.60 -16.05
N VAL A 538 6.27 48.86 -14.84
CA VAL A 538 5.44 50.04 -14.56
C VAL A 538 6.20 51.34 -14.82
N ALA A 539 7.44 51.46 -14.38
CA ALA A 539 8.27 52.63 -14.64
C ALA A 539 8.49 52.88 -16.14
N SER A 540 8.63 51.80 -16.92
CA SER A 540 8.72 51.87 -18.38
C SER A 540 7.44 52.43 -19.03
N LEU A 541 6.26 52.21 -18.45
CA LEU A 541 5.01 52.81 -18.94
C LEU A 541 5.01 54.34 -18.81
N PHE A 542 5.81 54.88 -17.88
CA PHE A 542 6.00 56.32 -17.68
C PHE A 542 7.28 56.86 -18.33
N CYS A 543 7.88 56.12 -19.28
CA CYS A 543 9.13 56.47 -19.96
C CYS A 543 10.34 56.66 -19.02
N ILE A 544 10.30 56.09 -17.80
CA ILE A 544 11.42 56.11 -16.87
C ILE A 544 12.32 54.92 -17.17
N GLY A 545 13.56 55.20 -17.57
CA GLY A 545 14.56 54.14 -17.81
C GLY A 545 14.94 53.34 -16.54
N PRO A 546 15.61 52.20 -16.69
CA PRO A 546 15.98 51.34 -15.56
C PRO A 546 16.95 52.01 -14.57
N LEU A 547 17.85 52.88 -15.06
CA LEU A 547 18.79 53.63 -14.22
C LEU A 547 18.09 54.64 -13.29
N PRO A 548 17.27 55.58 -13.79
CA PRO A 548 16.53 56.48 -12.90
C PRO A 548 15.53 55.74 -12.01
N CYS A 549 14.92 54.66 -12.48
CA CYS A 549 14.05 53.82 -11.66
C CYS A 549 14.81 53.17 -10.49
N SER A 550 16.02 52.65 -10.73
CA SER A 550 16.86 52.09 -9.67
C SER A 550 17.29 53.16 -8.65
N LEU A 551 17.61 54.38 -9.10
CA LEU A 551 17.93 55.50 -8.21
C LEU A 551 16.75 55.89 -7.32
N LEU A 552 15.53 55.93 -7.88
CA LEU A 552 14.31 56.21 -7.12
C LEU A 552 14.02 55.13 -6.08
N LEU A 553 14.24 53.85 -6.41
CA LEU A 553 14.08 52.74 -5.47
C LEU A 553 15.08 52.83 -4.31
N VAL A 554 16.35 53.13 -4.59
CA VAL A 554 17.37 53.33 -3.55
C VAL A 554 17.03 54.53 -2.68
N LEU A 555 16.64 55.66 -3.28
CA LEU A 555 16.26 56.87 -2.53
C LEU A 555 15.02 56.62 -1.65
N GLY A 556 13.99 55.96 -2.20
CA GLY A 556 12.79 55.59 -1.46
C GLY A 556 13.09 54.65 -0.29
N TYR A 557 13.98 53.67 -0.50
CA TYR A 557 14.43 52.79 0.57
C TYR A 557 15.20 53.55 1.65
N LEU A 558 16.10 54.46 1.29
CA LEU A 558 16.83 55.29 2.25
C LEU A 558 15.88 56.17 3.07
N LEU A 559 14.89 56.81 2.44
CA LEU A 559 13.88 57.60 3.15
C LEU A 559 13.03 56.74 4.09
N TYR A 560 12.63 55.56 3.65
CA TYR A 560 11.90 54.59 4.48
C TYR A 560 12.75 54.15 5.68
N ALA A 561 14.01 53.80 5.44
CA ALA A 561 14.97 53.42 6.48
C ALA A 561 15.14 54.53 7.52
N MET A 562 15.32 55.78 7.07
CA MET A 562 15.44 56.96 7.94
C MET A 562 14.17 57.20 8.77
N ALA A 563 12.99 57.03 8.17
CA ALA A 563 11.72 57.17 8.88
C ALA A 563 11.55 56.07 9.95
N MET A 564 11.87 54.83 9.61
CA MET A 564 11.78 53.70 10.55
C MET A 564 12.75 53.85 11.71
N THR A 565 13.98 54.31 11.48
CA THR A 565 14.96 54.50 12.56
C THR A 565 14.53 55.62 13.51
N LEU A 566 13.99 56.74 12.99
CA LEU A 566 13.41 57.81 13.81
C LEU A 566 12.21 57.34 14.65
N LEU A 567 11.34 56.51 14.07
CA LEU A 567 10.20 55.93 14.81
C LEU A 567 10.67 54.97 15.91
N THR A 568 11.73 54.20 15.65
CA THR A 568 12.30 53.26 16.62
C THR A 568 12.99 53.99 17.78
N GLU A 569 13.62 55.14 17.52
CA GLU A 569 14.18 56.02 18.56
C GLU A 569 13.09 56.68 19.40
N ARG A 570 12.02 57.20 18.77
CA ARG A 570 10.88 57.79 19.50
C ARG A 570 10.12 56.75 20.33
N GLY A 571 9.99 55.52 19.84
CA GLY A 571 9.35 54.41 20.59
C GLY A 571 10.10 54.04 21.88
N LYS A 572 11.43 54.15 21.89
CA LYS A 572 12.24 53.92 23.11
C LYS A 572 12.11 55.04 24.14
N LEU A 573 11.84 56.27 23.70
CA LEU A 573 11.62 57.44 24.56
C LEU A 573 10.24 57.42 25.27
N HIS A 574 9.29 56.63 24.79
CA HIS A 574 7.96 56.45 25.42
C HIS A 574 7.86 55.26 26.38
N GLN A 575 8.93 54.47 26.53
CA GLN A 575 9.01 53.33 27.48
C GLN A 575 9.89 53.60 28.72
N LEU A 576 10.41 54.83 28.84
CA LEU A 576 10.97 55.40 30.08
C LEU A 576 9.90 56.29 30.72
#